data_AF-F7C7H2-F1
#
_entry.id   AF-F7C7H2-F1
#
_cell.length_a   1.000
_cell.length_b   1.000
_cell.length_c   1.000
_cell.angle_alpha   90.00
_cell.angle_beta   90.00
_cell.angle_gamma   90.00
#
_symmetry.space_group_name_H-M   'P 1'
#
loop_
_entity.id
_entity.type
_entity.pdbx_description
1 polymer ?
#
loop_
_entity_poly.entity_id
_entity_poly.type
_entity_poly.pdbx_seq_one_letter_code
_entity_poly.pdbx_strand_id
1 'polypeptide(L)'
;MEGIVIYCLVVIFSGMVASKPSYPCRLQSRMIQLVETVEQLKSCVNDTDPALLPTPENNEKHCEEAAFKCFQEAQLKPSDHQEKKMRFDTLIKQLRRRLPRKEANKTKPKCPPCDSFKGKPPHEFLNSLRSFLQKVFLLLFSITFFYMWGLDSSCWDH
;
A
#
# COMPACT_ATOMS: atom_id res chain seq x y z
N MET A 1 20.09 -32.85 38.81
CA MET A 1 19.65 -31.45 38.58
C MET A 1 20.47 -30.74 37.49
N GLU A 2 21.58 -31.32 37.02
CA GLU A 2 22.51 -30.67 36.08
C GLU A 2 22.05 -30.73 34.62
N GLY A 3 21.34 -31.80 34.21
CA GLY A 3 20.83 -31.95 32.84
C GLY A 3 19.66 -31.02 32.47
N ILE A 4 18.89 -30.56 33.46
CA ILE A 4 17.75 -29.63 33.24
C ILE A 4 18.28 -28.23 32.89
N VAL A 5 19.41 -27.82 33.48
CA VAL A 5 20.04 -26.52 33.25
C VAL A 5 20.59 -26.41 31.82
N ILE A 6 21.14 -27.50 31.28
CA ILE A 6 21.66 -27.54 29.90
C ILE A 6 20.51 -27.46 28.88
N TYR A 7 19.39 -28.16 29.14
CA TYR A 7 18.21 -28.10 28.26
C TYR A 7 17.59 -26.70 28.23
N CYS A 8 17.51 -26.00 29.37
CA CYS A 8 17.05 -24.63 29.42
C CYS A 8 17.96 -23.66 28.65
N LEU A 9 19.27 -23.84 28.67
CA LEU A 9 20.19 -22.99 27.91
C LEU A 9 20.01 -23.16 26.39
N VAL A 10 19.78 -24.37 25.89
CA VAL A 10 19.58 -24.62 24.44
C VAL A 10 18.24 -24.07 23.93
N VAL A 11 17.18 -24.10 24.74
CA VAL A 11 15.86 -23.58 24.36
C VAL A 11 15.82 -22.05 24.33
N ILE A 12 16.59 -21.37 25.19
CA ILE A 12 16.60 -19.89 25.27
C ILE A 12 17.40 -19.25 24.11
N PHE A 13 18.42 -19.93 23.57
CA PHE A 13 19.16 -19.45 22.38
C PHE A 13 18.46 -19.72 21.04
N SER A 14 17.35 -20.47 21.04
CA SER A 14 16.45 -20.58 19.88
C SER A 14 15.50 -19.38 19.79
N GLY A 15 15.89 -18.22 20.35
CA GLY A 15 15.17 -16.97 20.16
C GLY A 15 14.93 -16.76 18.67
N MET A 16 13.66 -16.69 18.28
CA MET A 16 13.24 -16.33 16.94
C MET A 16 13.99 -15.05 16.55
N VAL A 17 15.02 -15.18 15.72
CA VAL A 17 15.62 -14.03 15.06
C VAL A 17 14.50 -13.49 14.20
N ALA A 18 13.90 -12.36 14.60
CA ALA A 18 12.93 -11.65 13.79
C ALA A 18 13.62 -11.19 12.51
N SER A 19 13.69 -12.09 11.54
CA SER A 19 14.19 -11.84 10.20
C SER A 19 13.38 -10.67 9.64
N LYS A 20 14.06 -9.59 9.25
CA LYS A 20 13.39 -8.45 8.64
C LYS A 20 12.58 -8.97 7.45
N PRO A 21 11.25 -8.73 7.41
CA PRO A 21 10.43 -9.24 6.32
C PRO A 21 11.01 -8.79 4.98
N SER A 22 11.02 -9.69 4.01
CA SER A 22 11.57 -9.45 2.67
C SER A 22 10.89 -8.23 2.02
N TYR A 23 11.56 -7.60 1.05
CA TYR A 23 10.96 -6.48 0.32
C TYR A 23 9.57 -6.81 -0.27
N PRO A 24 9.37 -7.98 -0.92
CA PRO A 24 8.06 -8.43 -1.39
C PRO A 24 7.01 -8.49 -0.26
N CYS A 25 7.33 -9.11 0.88
CA CYS A 25 6.37 -9.20 1.99
C CYS A 25 6.01 -7.80 2.54
N ARG A 26 7.01 -6.92 2.73
CA ARG A 26 6.75 -5.53 3.20
C ARG A 26 5.88 -4.75 2.24
N LEU A 27 6.08 -4.91 0.94
CA LEU A 27 5.28 -4.26 -0.08
C LEU A 27 3.86 -4.83 -0.10
N GLN A 28 3.71 -6.14 0.02
CA GLN A 28 2.41 -6.82 0.08
C GLN A 28 1.58 -6.36 1.28
N SER A 29 2.12 -6.43 2.51
CA SER A 29 1.42 -5.97 3.70
C SER A 29 1.05 -4.49 3.59
N ARG A 30 1.93 -3.67 2.98
CA ARG A 30 1.65 -2.26 2.73
C ARG A 30 0.50 -2.06 1.75
N MET A 31 0.40 -2.86 0.69
CA MET A 31 -0.72 -2.79 -0.26
C MET A 31 -2.04 -3.16 0.39
N ILE A 32 -2.06 -4.22 1.21
CA ILE A 32 -3.25 -4.64 1.97
C ILE A 32 -3.73 -3.51 2.87
N GLN A 33 -2.82 -2.95 3.68
CA GLN A 33 -3.13 -1.81 4.55
C GLN A 33 -3.67 -0.60 3.78
N LEU A 34 -3.15 -0.33 2.58
CA LEU A 34 -3.63 0.77 1.75
C LEU A 34 -5.05 0.52 1.23
N VAL A 35 -5.39 -0.71 0.83
CA VAL A 35 -6.76 -1.06 0.41
C VAL A 35 -7.74 -0.83 1.56
N GLU A 36 -7.40 -1.28 2.78
CA GLU A 36 -8.22 -1.04 3.98
C GLU A 36 -8.34 0.46 4.32
N THR A 37 -7.23 1.20 4.23
CA THR A 37 -7.20 2.66 4.43
C THR A 37 -8.17 3.37 3.48
N VAL A 38 -8.19 2.96 2.21
CA VAL A 38 -9.07 3.54 1.18
C VAL A 38 -10.54 3.21 1.45
N GLU A 39 -10.84 1.99 1.89
CA GLU A 39 -12.21 1.64 2.29
C GLU A 39 -12.68 2.48 3.48
N GLN A 40 -11.83 2.68 4.49
CA GLN A 40 -12.17 3.53 5.63
C GLN A 40 -12.32 5.00 5.23
N LEU A 41 -11.49 5.51 4.31
CA LEU A 41 -11.58 6.89 3.81
C LEU A 41 -12.94 7.20 3.18
N LYS A 42 -13.57 6.25 2.47
CA LYS A 42 -14.90 6.45 1.86
C LYS A 42 -15.96 6.91 2.85
N SER A 43 -15.92 6.40 4.08
CA SER A 43 -16.89 6.78 5.13
C SER A 43 -16.64 8.17 5.73
N CYS A 44 -15.45 8.74 5.50
CA CYS A 44 -14.96 9.96 6.14
C CYS A 44 -14.86 11.16 5.18
N VAL A 45 -14.90 10.94 3.87
CA VAL A 45 -14.84 12.03 2.87
C VAL A 45 -16.15 12.79 2.75
N ASN A 46 -16.06 14.01 2.24
CA ASN A 46 -17.23 14.79 1.87
C ASN A 46 -17.74 14.38 0.48
N ASP A 47 -18.85 13.65 0.42
CA ASP A 47 -19.46 13.21 -0.84
C ASP A 47 -20.10 14.36 -1.64
N THR A 48 -20.32 15.50 -0.98
CA THR A 48 -20.87 16.73 -1.58
C THR A 48 -19.81 17.68 -2.10
N ASP A 49 -18.51 17.36 -1.99
CA ASP A 49 -17.45 18.21 -2.54
C ASP A 49 -17.47 18.15 -4.08
N PRO A 50 -17.71 19.28 -4.78
CA PRO A 50 -17.72 19.31 -6.24
C PRO A 50 -16.32 19.14 -6.86
N ALA A 51 -15.26 19.04 -6.04
CA ALA A 51 -13.90 18.88 -6.52
C ALA A 51 -13.73 17.59 -7.34
N LEU A 52 -13.24 17.75 -8.57
CA LEU A 52 -12.83 16.65 -9.44
C LEU A 52 -11.35 16.35 -9.21
N LEU A 53 -11.05 15.09 -8.87
CA LEU A 53 -9.71 14.62 -8.52
C LEU A 53 -9.10 13.82 -9.67
N PRO A 54 -7.83 14.06 -10.03
CA PRO A 54 -7.18 13.39 -11.15
C PRO A 54 -7.12 11.89 -10.89
N THR A 55 -7.71 11.09 -11.78
CA THR A 55 -7.88 9.65 -11.58
C THR A 55 -7.19 8.82 -12.68
N PRO A 56 -5.98 8.29 -12.43
CA PRO A 56 -5.30 7.35 -13.32
C PRO A 56 -5.99 5.98 -13.37
N GLU A 57 -6.95 5.78 -14.28
CA GLU A 57 -7.63 4.46 -14.44
C GLU A 57 -6.84 3.44 -15.25
N ASN A 58 -6.16 3.90 -16.31
CA ASN A 58 -5.42 3.03 -17.22
C ASN A 58 -4.04 3.62 -17.44
N ASN A 59 -3.14 3.33 -16.52
CA ASN A 59 -1.76 3.74 -16.64
C ASN A 59 -1.03 2.89 -17.68
N GLU A 60 -0.14 3.52 -18.44
CA GLU A 60 0.82 2.81 -19.28
C GLU A 60 1.66 1.86 -18.42
N LYS A 61 2.14 0.75 -19.02
CA LYS A 61 3.00 -0.21 -18.33
C LYS A 61 4.21 0.52 -17.74
N HIS A 62 4.60 0.17 -16.51
CA HIS A 62 5.74 0.75 -15.78
C HIS A 62 5.51 2.16 -15.22
N CYS A 63 4.28 2.70 -15.29
CA CYS A 63 3.91 3.98 -14.68
C CYS A 63 3.11 3.84 -13.38
N GLU A 64 3.11 2.67 -12.73
CA GLU A 64 2.36 2.39 -11.50
C GLU A 64 2.78 3.31 -10.36
N GLU A 65 4.09 3.50 -10.14
CA GLU A 65 4.58 4.39 -9.07
C GLU A 65 4.17 5.86 -9.32
N ALA A 66 4.27 6.32 -10.57
CA ALA A 66 3.85 7.67 -10.95
C ALA A 66 2.34 7.87 -10.79
N ALA A 67 1.54 6.89 -11.23
CA ALA A 67 0.09 6.89 -11.06
C ALA A 67 -0.30 6.92 -9.57
N PHE A 68 0.33 6.08 -8.73
CA PHE A 68 0.08 6.07 -7.30
C PHE A 68 0.43 7.41 -6.66
N LYS A 69 1.53 8.05 -7.08
CA LYS A 69 1.90 9.38 -6.61
C LYS A 69 0.82 10.43 -6.92
N CYS A 70 0.18 10.38 -8.09
CA CYS A 70 -0.95 11.25 -8.41
C CYS A 70 -2.12 11.07 -7.43
N PHE A 71 -2.43 9.83 -7.05
CA PHE A 71 -3.45 9.55 -6.03
C PHE A 71 -3.06 10.13 -4.65
N GLN A 72 -1.77 10.11 -4.28
CA GLN A 72 -1.30 10.66 -3.00
C GLN A 72 -1.36 12.19 -2.93
N GLU A 73 -1.10 12.86 -4.06
CA GLU A 73 -1.10 14.32 -4.17
C GLU A 73 -2.50 14.92 -4.34
N ALA A 74 -3.52 14.09 -4.60
CA ALA A 74 -4.91 14.52 -4.69
C ALA A 74 -5.41 15.19 -3.40
N GLN A 75 -6.19 16.26 -3.58
CA GLN A 75 -6.74 17.07 -2.49
C GLN A 75 -8.12 16.56 -2.07
N LEU A 76 -8.15 15.43 -1.36
CA LEU A 76 -9.37 14.95 -0.69
C LEU A 76 -9.73 15.86 0.50
N LYS A 77 -11.02 16.11 0.69
CA LYS A 77 -11.54 16.84 1.85
C LYS A 77 -12.34 15.92 2.80
N PRO A 78 -12.19 16.11 4.12
CA PRO A 78 -13.01 15.40 5.10
C PRO A 78 -14.46 15.90 5.08
N SER A 79 -15.36 15.06 5.59
CA SER A 79 -16.71 15.47 6.02
C SER A 79 -16.65 16.44 7.22
N ASP A 80 -17.71 17.24 7.41
CA ASP A 80 -17.80 18.24 8.48
C ASP A 80 -17.87 17.64 9.90
N HIS A 81 -18.16 16.34 10.03
CA HIS A 81 -18.24 15.68 11.33
C HIS A 81 -16.85 15.57 11.99
N GLN A 82 -16.69 16.13 13.18
CA GLN A 82 -15.40 16.23 13.88
C GLN A 82 -14.68 14.88 14.06
N GLU A 83 -15.40 13.82 14.42
CA GLU A 83 -14.80 12.49 14.56
C GLU A 83 -14.30 11.94 13.21
N LYS A 84 -15.07 12.16 12.13
CA LYS A 84 -14.70 11.73 10.78
C LYS A 84 -13.48 12.49 10.30
N LYS A 85 -13.36 13.77 10.65
CA LYS A 85 -12.18 14.60 10.36
C LYS A 85 -10.91 14.06 11.01
N MET A 86 -10.96 13.69 12.30
CA MET A 86 -9.79 13.10 12.98
C MET A 86 -9.37 11.76 12.37
N ARG A 87 -10.35 10.89 12.05
CA ARG A 87 -10.09 9.62 11.35
C ARG A 87 -9.50 9.88 9.96
N PHE A 88 -10.10 10.80 9.19
CA PHE A 88 -9.61 11.21 7.88
C PHE A 88 -8.16 11.68 7.93
N ASP A 89 -7.80 12.56 8.87
CA ASP A 89 -6.43 13.09 9.00
C ASP A 89 -5.40 11.97 9.27
N THR A 90 -5.80 10.93 9.99
CA THR A 90 -4.97 9.75 10.25
C THR A 90 -4.83 8.90 8.98
N LEU A 91 -5.94 8.62 8.30
CA LEU A 91 -5.98 7.78 7.10
C LEU A 91 -5.30 8.43 5.91
N ILE A 92 -5.45 9.74 5.72
CA ILE A 92 -4.80 10.45 4.62
C ILE A 92 -3.28 10.49 4.81
N LYS A 93 -2.79 10.59 6.06
CA LYS A 93 -1.36 10.46 6.38
C LYS A 93 -0.86 9.05 6.06
N GLN A 94 -1.65 8.03 6.38
CA GLN A 94 -1.32 6.65 6.02
C GLN A 94 -1.30 6.46 4.50
N LEU A 95 -2.25 7.00 3.74
CA LEU A 95 -2.26 6.94 2.27
C LEU A 95 -1.03 7.62 1.66
N ARG A 96 -0.69 8.83 2.13
CA ARG A 96 0.43 9.64 1.62
C ARG A 96 1.82 9.14 2.01
N ARG A 97 1.91 8.16 2.90
CA ARG A 97 3.19 7.55 3.27
C ARG A 97 3.78 6.81 2.07
N ARG A 98 5.07 7.07 1.81
CA ARG A 98 5.83 6.46 0.70
C ARG A 98 5.76 4.93 0.75
N LEU A 99 5.73 4.31 -0.43
CA LEU A 99 5.86 2.87 -0.57
C LEU A 99 7.28 2.41 -0.20
N PRO A 100 7.46 1.15 0.23
CA PRO A 100 8.77 0.55 0.36
C PRO A 100 9.57 0.75 -0.92
N ARG A 101 10.71 1.43 -0.80
CA ARG A 101 11.57 1.75 -1.94
C ARG A 101 12.30 0.49 -2.41
N LYS A 102 12.15 0.16 -3.69
CA LYS A 102 13.07 -0.76 -4.37
C LYS A 102 14.34 0.02 -4.74
N GLU A 103 15.51 -0.61 -4.65
CA GLU A 103 16.73 -0.09 -5.28
C GLU A 103 16.39 0.29 -6.74
N ALA A 104 16.48 1.57 -7.06
CA ALA A 104 15.94 2.10 -8.31
C ALA A 104 16.97 1.95 -9.44
N ASN A 105 16.59 1.30 -10.54
CA ASN A 105 17.32 1.45 -11.80
C ASN A 105 17.12 2.89 -12.32
N LYS A 106 18.20 3.49 -12.83
CA LYS A 106 18.33 4.93 -13.09
C LYS A 106 17.41 5.48 -14.21
N THR A 107 16.71 4.63 -14.93
CA THR A 107 15.88 5.03 -16.07
C THR A 107 14.42 5.13 -15.64
N LYS A 108 13.94 6.34 -15.38
CA LYS A 108 12.51 6.59 -15.15
C LYS A 108 11.79 6.61 -16.49
N PRO A 109 10.74 5.78 -16.71
CA PRO A 109 9.92 5.88 -17.91
C PRO A 109 9.26 7.27 -17.98
N LYS A 110 9.01 7.75 -19.21
CA LYS A 110 8.22 8.97 -19.43
C LYS A 110 6.76 8.64 -19.15
N CYS A 111 6.28 9.00 -17.97
CA CYS A 111 4.88 8.85 -17.58
C CYS A 111 4.12 10.17 -17.74
N PRO A 112 2.82 10.13 -18.07
CA PRO A 112 1.99 11.33 -18.18
C PRO A 112 1.88 12.08 -16.84
N PRO A 113 1.73 13.42 -16.87
CA PRO A 113 1.53 14.23 -15.65
C PRO A 113 0.13 14.02 -15.06
N CYS A 114 -0.03 14.27 -13.76
CA CYS A 114 -1.29 14.02 -13.05
C CYS A 114 -2.48 14.82 -13.61
N ASP A 115 -2.23 16.05 -14.07
CA ASP A 115 -3.26 16.94 -14.63
C ASP A 115 -3.81 16.48 -15.99
N SER A 116 -3.15 15.51 -16.64
CA SER A 116 -3.64 14.93 -17.88
C SER A 116 -4.77 13.91 -17.67
N PHE A 117 -4.96 13.43 -16.44
CA PHE A 117 -5.97 12.43 -16.14
C PHE A 117 -7.34 13.07 -15.93
N LYS A 118 -8.38 12.35 -16.35
CA LYS A 118 -9.77 12.78 -16.14
C LYS A 118 -10.05 12.90 -14.64
N GLY A 119 -10.63 14.03 -14.27
CA GLY A 119 -11.10 14.28 -12.91
C GLY A 119 -12.35 13.46 -12.58
N LYS A 120 -12.43 12.92 -11.37
CA LYS A 120 -13.60 12.21 -10.84
C LYS A 120 -14.00 12.72 -9.46
N PRO A 121 -15.28 12.59 -9.07
CA PRO A 121 -15.72 12.94 -7.73
C PRO A 121 -15.02 12.07 -6.66
N PRO A 122 -14.96 12.52 -5.39
CA PRO A 122 -14.19 11.86 -4.33
C PRO A 122 -14.48 10.36 -4.16
N HIS A 123 -15.75 9.95 -4.21
CA HIS A 123 -16.13 8.56 -4.02
C HIS A 123 -15.70 7.67 -5.21
N GLU A 124 -15.85 8.15 -6.44
CA GLU A 124 -15.36 7.45 -7.63
C GLU A 124 -13.84 7.40 -7.69
N PHE A 125 -13.17 8.49 -7.30
CA PHE A 125 -11.72 8.55 -7.17
C PHE A 125 -11.20 7.47 -6.20
N LEU A 126 -11.83 7.32 -5.03
CA LEU A 126 -11.46 6.28 -4.05
C LEU A 126 -11.74 4.86 -4.57
N ASN A 127 -12.82 4.66 -5.35
CA ASN A 127 -13.08 3.39 -6.02
C ASN A 127 -11.99 3.05 -7.04
N SER A 128 -11.60 4.01 -7.88
CA SER A 128 -10.52 3.82 -8.84
C SER A 128 -9.17 3.58 -8.15
N LEU A 129 -8.89 4.25 -7.03
CA LEU A 129 -7.70 3.99 -6.21
C LEU A 129 -7.69 2.56 -5.65
N ARG A 130 -8.82 2.07 -5.13
CA ARG A 130 -8.95 0.68 -4.67
C ARG A 130 -8.64 -0.30 -5.81
N SER A 131 -9.28 -0.13 -6.96
CA SER A 131 -9.05 -0.99 -8.13
C SER A 131 -7.60 -0.95 -8.60
N PHE A 132 -6.97 0.23 -8.58
CA PHE A 132 -5.56 0.40 -8.88
C PHE A 132 -4.67 -0.40 -7.91
N LEU A 133 -4.89 -0.26 -6.60
CA LEU A 133 -4.12 -0.97 -5.57
C LEU A 133 -4.29 -2.49 -5.69
N GLN A 134 -5.50 -2.97 -5.95
CA GLN A 134 -5.77 -4.39 -6.19
C GLN A 134 -5.04 -4.91 -7.43
N LYS A 135 -5.01 -4.14 -8.52
CA LYS A 135 -4.27 -4.49 -9.74
C LYS A 135 -2.77 -4.60 -9.45
N VAL A 136 -2.19 -3.63 -8.73
CA VAL A 136 -0.77 -3.67 -8.34
C VAL A 136 -0.47 -4.85 -7.43
N PHE A 137 -1.35 -5.13 -6.46
CA PHE A 137 -1.25 -6.30 -5.59
C PHE A 137 -1.24 -7.61 -6.39
N LEU A 138 -2.17 -7.79 -7.33
CA LEU A 138 -2.22 -8.99 -8.18
C LEU A 138 -0.97 -9.13 -9.08
N LEU A 139 -0.44 -8.03 -9.59
CA LEU A 139 0.83 -8.03 -10.35
C LEU A 139 2.01 -8.44 -9.48
N LEU A 140 2.04 -8.04 -8.20
CA LEU A 140 3.07 -8.50 -7.27
C LEU A 140 2.96 -10.00 -7.01
N PHE A 141 1.74 -10.51 -6.82
CA PHE A 141 1.48 -11.93 -6.60
C PHE A 141 1.90 -12.81 -7.78
N SER A 142 1.64 -12.38 -9.03
CA SER A 142 2.07 -13.15 -10.20
C SER A 142 3.58 -13.14 -10.37
N ILE A 143 4.25 -12.04 -10.00
CA ILE A 143 5.72 -11.99 -9.96
C ILE A 143 6.25 -12.92 -8.87
N THR A 144 5.76 -12.83 -7.62
CA THR A 144 6.20 -13.75 -6.56
C THR A 144 5.94 -15.19 -6.93
N PHE A 145 4.79 -15.56 -7.49
CA PHE A 145 4.50 -16.92 -7.92
C PHE A 145 5.50 -17.45 -8.96
N PHE A 146 5.99 -16.59 -9.87
CA PHE A 146 7.04 -16.93 -10.83
C PHE A 146 8.42 -17.13 -10.17
N TYR A 147 8.70 -16.38 -9.11
CA TYR A 147 9.92 -16.56 -8.29
C TYR A 147 9.76 -17.67 -7.21
N MET A 148 8.54 -18.08 -6.87
CA MET A 148 8.20 -19.04 -5.80
C MET A 148 8.32 -20.51 -6.19
N TRP A 149 8.81 -20.83 -7.39
CA TRP A 149 9.43 -22.15 -7.61
C TRP A 149 10.87 -22.25 -7.09
N GLY A 150 11.34 -21.22 -6.37
CA GLY A 150 12.53 -21.27 -5.55
C GLY A 150 12.46 -20.30 -4.37
N LEU A 151 12.09 -20.83 -3.19
CA LEU A 151 12.21 -20.23 -1.85
C LEU A 151 11.12 -19.26 -1.35
N ASP A 152 10.63 -19.63 -0.17
CA ASP A 152 10.04 -18.86 0.94
C ASP A 152 8.51 -18.58 0.94
N SER A 153 7.77 -19.44 1.64
CA SER A 153 6.33 -19.31 1.99
C SER A 153 6.06 -18.33 3.16
N SER A 154 7.00 -17.47 3.52
CA SER A 154 7.00 -16.75 4.82
C SER A 154 6.20 -15.44 4.87
N CYS A 155 5.42 -15.07 3.84
CA CYS A 155 4.60 -13.85 3.89
C CYS A 155 3.21 -14.03 4.54
N TRP A 156 2.79 -15.25 4.94
CA TRP A 156 1.42 -15.56 5.40
C TRP A 156 1.28 -15.84 6.91
N ASP A 157 2.36 -15.80 7.69
CA ASP A 157 2.30 -15.95 9.15
C ASP A 157 2.33 -14.57 9.83
N HIS A 158 1.16 -13.93 9.96
CA HIS A 158 0.94 -12.90 10.99
C HIS A 158 -0.53 -12.59 11.25
#